data_AF-A0A3S5CKS0-F1
#
_entry.id   AF-A0A3S5CKS0-F1
#
_cell.length_a   1.000
_cell.length_b   1.000
_cell.length_c   1.000
_cell.angle_alpha   90.00
_cell.angle_beta   90.00
_cell.angle_gamma   90.00
#
_symmetry.space_group_name_H-M   'P 1'
#
loop_
_entity.id
_entity.type
_entity.pdbx_description
1 polymer ?
#
loop_
_entity_poly.entity_id
_entity_poly.type
_entity_poly.pdbx_seq_one_letter_code
_entity_poly.pdbx_strand_id
1 'polypeptide(L)'
;MSLVGLREPLHPGTPTTSTIHHSATISTTLGPPFITVLDVYDVAAAIGKDFETIIDKYGPDSITNLMPKVISVLEELEDYATRFESEDREIITLQAAVERLEAEKNERAEDQSRYEKVQIFNSFSL
;
A
#
# COMPACT_ATOMS: atom_id res chain seq x y z
N MET A 1 32.01 20.24 54.83
CA MET A 1 31.67 19.08 55.68
C MET A 1 30.16 19.11 55.88
N SER A 2 29.42 18.15 55.31
CA SER A 2 28.03 17.91 55.67
C SER A 2 27.70 16.43 55.54
N LEU A 3 26.81 15.99 56.42
CA LEU A 3 26.66 14.68 57.02
C LEU A 3 25.83 13.70 56.17
N VAL A 4 26.12 12.42 56.36
CA VAL A 4 25.52 11.21 55.76
C VAL A 4 24.04 11.02 56.14
N GLY A 5 23.23 10.56 55.17
CA GLY A 5 22.35 9.40 55.37
C GLY A 5 20.83 9.62 55.35
N LEU A 6 20.15 9.08 54.33
CA LEU A 6 18.89 8.35 54.53
C LEU A 6 18.55 7.44 53.34
N ARG A 7 18.19 6.22 53.72
CA ARG A 7 17.81 5.02 52.95
C ARG A 7 16.42 5.20 52.34
N GLU A 8 16.25 4.92 51.04
CA GLU A 8 14.93 4.65 50.44
C GLU A 8 14.73 3.14 50.19
N PRO A 9 13.52 2.60 50.44
CA PRO A 9 13.24 1.17 50.44
C PRO A 9 12.94 0.59 49.06
N LEU A 10 13.29 -0.69 48.89
CA LEU A 10 12.90 -1.55 47.77
C LEU A 10 11.38 -1.81 47.83
N HIS A 11 10.63 -1.33 46.85
CA HIS A 11 9.19 -1.62 46.72
C HIS A 11 8.94 -2.84 45.82
N PRO A 12 7.97 -3.71 46.16
CA PRO A 12 7.69 -4.96 45.47
C PRO A 12 6.91 -4.73 44.17
N GLY A 13 7.15 -5.62 43.21
CA GLY A 13 6.72 -5.49 41.81
C GLY A 13 5.25 -5.14 41.57
N THR A 14 5.05 -4.28 40.57
CA THR A 14 3.81 -4.18 39.82
C THR A 14 4.01 -4.85 38.45
N PRO A 15 3.03 -5.61 37.95
CA PRO A 15 3.13 -6.30 36.67
C PRO A 15 3.28 -5.26 35.55
N THR A 16 4.34 -5.38 34.75
CA THR A 16 4.47 -4.66 33.48
C THR A 16 3.37 -5.14 32.54
N THR A 17 2.30 -4.37 32.50
CA THR A 17 1.31 -4.39 31.42
C THR A 17 2.05 -4.09 30.10
N SER A 18 2.40 -5.13 29.35
CA SER A 18 2.71 -5.00 27.92
C SER A 18 1.41 -4.73 27.18
N THR A 19 0.88 -3.51 27.31
CA THR A 19 -0.06 -2.99 26.33
C THR A 19 0.78 -2.66 25.11
N ILE A 20 0.66 -3.51 24.08
CA ILE A 20 1.13 -3.21 22.74
C ILE A 20 0.29 -2.03 22.24
N HIS A 21 0.75 -0.81 22.51
CA HIS A 21 0.32 0.36 21.77
C HIS A 21 1.00 0.27 20.39
N HIS A 22 0.34 -0.42 19.45
CA HIS A 22 0.57 -0.18 18.04
C HIS A 22 0.22 1.28 17.79
N SER A 23 1.26 2.10 17.88
CA SER A 23 1.22 3.52 17.64
C SER A 23 0.75 3.76 16.22
N ALA A 24 -0.32 4.54 16.12
CA ALA A 24 -0.50 5.60 15.14
C ALA A 24 -0.25 5.25 13.66
N THR A 25 -1.36 5.21 12.93
CA THR A 25 -1.56 6.07 11.77
C THR A 25 -0.46 5.98 10.71
N ILE A 26 -0.52 4.94 9.89
CA ILE A 26 -0.02 5.05 8.52
C ILE A 26 -1.12 5.73 7.70
N SER A 27 -1.23 7.05 7.84
CA SER A 27 -1.77 7.89 6.77
C SER A 27 -0.74 7.93 5.65
N THR A 28 -0.65 6.87 4.84
CA THR A 28 0.01 6.98 3.54
C THR A 28 -0.98 7.60 2.57
N THR A 29 -1.13 8.91 2.66
CA THR A 29 -1.58 9.74 1.54
C THR A 29 -0.34 10.16 0.76
N LEU A 30 0.31 9.22 0.07
CA LEU A 30 1.51 9.50 -0.73
C LEU A 30 1.51 8.66 -2.01
N GLY A 31 0.48 8.87 -2.84
CA GLY A 31 0.53 8.62 -4.27
C GLY A 31 -0.06 9.85 -4.97
N PRO A 32 0.38 10.20 -6.20
CA PRO A 32 -0.36 11.15 -7.01
C PRO A 32 -1.83 10.70 -7.07
N PRO A 33 -2.82 11.61 -7.11
CA PRO A 33 -4.22 11.23 -7.17
C PRO A 33 -4.40 10.19 -8.28
N PHE A 34 -4.83 8.99 -7.89
CA PHE A 34 -5.01 7.86 -8.80
C PHE A 34 -6.09 8.25 -9.81
N ILE A 35 -5.70 8.42 -11.07
CA ILE A 35 -6.66 8.64 -12.15
C ILE A 35 -7.12 7.29 -12.66
N THR A 36 -8.42 7.05 -12.61
CA THR A 36 -9.05 5.84 -13.14
C THR A 36 -9.53 6.08 -14.57
N VAL A 37 -9.81 5.01 -15.31
CA VAL A 37 -10.44 5.09 -16.64
C VAL A 37 -11.78 5.85 -16.57
N LEU A 38 -12.52 5.72 -15.46
CA LEU A 38 -13.78 6.43 -15.26
C LEU A 38 -13.58 7.95 -15.17
N ASP A 39 -12.55 8.39 -14.45
CA ASP A 39 -12.22 9.81 -14.35
C ASP A 39 -11.86 10.41 -15.72
N VAL A 40 -11.20 9.63 -16.59
CA VAL A 40 -10.89 10.05 -17.97
C VAL A 40 -12.18 10.24 -18.78
N TYR A 41 -13.18 9.36 -18.63
CA TYR A 41 -14.47 9.52 -19.31
C TYR A 41 -15.24 10.74 -18.82
N ASP A 42 -15.22 11.02 -17.51
CA ASP A 42 -15.88 12.21 -16.95
C ASP A 42 -15.25 13.51 -17.48
N VAL A 43 -13.91 13.54 -17.55
CA VAL A 43 -13.17 14.67 -18.13
C VAL A 43 -13.45 14.79 -19.63
N ALA A 44 -13.46 13.69 -20.38
CA ALA A 44 -13.77 13.68 -21.81
C ALA A 44 -15.17 14.22 -22.10
N ALA A 45 -16.17 13.85 -21.29
CA ALA A 45 -17.53 14.35 -21.40
C ALA A 45 -17.62 15.86 -21.15
N ALA A 46 -16.93 16.35 -20.12
CA ALA A 46 -16.85 17.79 -19.83
C ALA A 46 -16.22 18.57 -21.00
N ILE A 47 -15.10 18.07 -21.54
CA ILE A 47 -14.43 18.69 -22.70
C ILE A 47 -15.33 18.65 -23.95
N GLY A 48 -16.06 17.55 -24.17
CA GLY A 48 -17.02 17.44 -25.26
C GLY A 48 -18.10 18.53 -25.18
N LYS A 49 -18.59 18.83 -23.97
CA LYS A 49 -19.57 19.90 -23.74
C LYS A 49 -19.01 21.29 -24.05
N ASP A 50 -17.75 21.52 -23.73
CA ASP A 50 -17.06 22.77 -24.08
C ASP A 50 -16.88 22.90 -25.60
N PHE A 51 -16.54 21.81 -26.29
CA PHE A 51 -16.50 21.79 -27.75
C PHE A 51 -17.85 22.07 -28.39
N GLU A 52 -18.95 21.49 -27.90
CA GLU A 52 -20.30 21.84 -28.36
C GLU A 52 -20.55 23.35 -28.26
N THR A 53 -20.21 23.95 -27.11
CA THR A 53 -20.38 25.39 -26.87
C THR A 53 -19.55 26.24 -27.85
N ILE A 54 -18.33 25.81 -28.18
CA ILE A 54 -17.47 26.48 -29.16
C ILE A 54 -18.04 26.34 -30.57
N ILE A 55 -18.51 25.15 -30.94
CA ILE A 55 -19.13 24.86 -32.25
C ILE A 55 -20.37 25.73 -32.44
N ASP A 56 -21.24 25.83 -31.43
CA ASP A 56 -22.46 26.63 -31.48
C ASP A 56 -22.18 28.12 -31.71
N LYS A 57 -21.07 28.64 -31.18
CA LYS A 57 -20.74 30.07 -31.24
C LYS A 57 -19.85 30.46 -32.41
N TYR A 58 -18.95 29.58 -32.83
CA TYR A 58 -17.90 29.88 -33.81
C TYR A 58 -17.87 28.93 -35.01
N GLY A 59 -18.81 27.98 -35.08
CA GLY A 59 -18.87 26.96 -36.12
C GLY A 59 -17.87 25.81 -35.91
N PRO A 60 -18.09 24.67 -36.61
CA PRO A 60 -17.31 23.45 -36.41
C PRO A 60 -15.84 23.58 -36.80
N ASP A 61 -15.52 24.42 -37.79
CA ASP A 61 -14.16 24.64 -38.27
C ASP A 61 -13.21 25.17 -37.17
N SER A 62 -13.78 25.79 -36.13
CA SER A 62 -13.03 26.31 -34.99
C SER A 62 -12.34 25.23 -34.16
N ILE A 63 -12.80 23.97 -34.21
CA ILE A 63 -12.22 22.86 -33.43
C ILE A 63 -11.70 21.71 -34.28
N THR A 64 -11.91 21.72 -35.61
CA THR A 64 -11.59 20.60 -36.51
C THR A 64 -10.15 20.08 -36.37
N ASN A 65 -9.18 20.97 -36.12
CA ASN A 65 -7.77 20.59 -35.94
C ASN A 65 -7.37 20.34 -34.48
N LEU A 66 -8.18 20.79 -33.52
CA LEU A 66 -7.92 20.64 -32.09
C LEU A 66 -8.50 19.34 -31.54
N MET A 67 -9.72 19.02 -31.94
CA MET A 67 -10.46 17.82 -31.52
C MET A 67 -9.65 16.53 -31.65
N PRO A 68 -9.02 16.19 -32.80
CA PRO A 68 -8.21 14.97 -32.90
C PRO A 68 -7.00 14.96 -31.96
N LYS A 69 -6.40 16.12 -31.65
CA LYS A 69 -5.27 16.19 -30.70
C LYS A 69 -5.72 15.93 -29.27
N VAL A 70 -6.89 16.46 -28.90
CA VAL A 70 -7.47 16.24 -27.58
C VAL A 70 -7.90 14.79 -27.41
N ILE A 71 -8.48 14.17 -28.45
CA ILE A 71 -8.78 12.74 -28.47
C ILE A 71 -7.51 11.93 -28.22
N SER A 72 -6.43 12.18 -28.97
CA SER A 72 -5.17 11.43 -28.77
C SER A 72 -4.60 11.57 -27.36
N VAL A 73 -4.67 12.74 -26.75
CA VAL A 73 -4.21 12.92 -25.36
C VAL A 73 -5.11 12.17 -24.36
N LEU A 74 -6.43 12.14 -24.58
CA LEU A 74 -7.35 11.39 -23.74
C LEU A 74 -7.16 9.87 -23.91
N GLU A 75 -6.88 9.40 -25.12
CA GLU A 75 -6.53 8.00 -25.39
C GLU A 75 -5.22 7.60 -24.68
N GLU A 76 -4.17 8.43 -24.78
CA GLU A 76 -2.92 8.20 -24.04
C GLU A 76 -3.17 8.19 -22.52
N LEU A 77 -4.02 9.08 -22.01
CA LEU A 77 -4.36 9.14 -20.60
C LEU A 77 -5.13 7.91 -20.11
N GLU A 78 -6.04 7.37 -20.94
CA GLU A 78 -6.75 6.12 -20.68
C GLU A 78 -5.78 4.93 -20.60
N ASP A 79 -4.81 4.88 -21.51
CA ASP A 79 -3.74 3.88 -21.49
C ASP A 79 -2.90 3.97 -20.20
N TYR A 80 -2.53 5.19 -19.78
CA TYR A 80 -1.81 5.40 -18.53
C TYR A 80 -2.63 4.96 -17.31
N ALA A 81 -3.91 5.34 -17.24
CA ALA A 81 -4.80 4.94 -16.15
C ALA A 81 -4.96 3.42 -16.06
N THR A 82 -5.14 2.75 -17.20
CA THR A 82 -5.29 1.29 -17.29
C THR A 82 -4.01 0.57 -16.83
N ARG A 83 -2.84 1.01 -17.31
CA ARG A 83 -1.56 0.43 -16.91
C ARG A 83 -1.29 0.63 -15.43
N PHE A 84 -1.59 1.81 -14.92
CA PHE A 84 -1.43 2.12 -13.51
C PHE A 84 -2.24 1.14 -12.64
N GLU A 85 -3.52 0.90 -12.96
CA GLU A 85 -4.34 -0.08 -12.24
C GLU A 85 -3.78 -1.52 -12.32
N SER A 86 -3.19 -1.90 -13.46
CA SER A 86 -2.55 -3.20 -13.63
C SER A 86 -1.29 -3.35 -12.79
N GLU A 87 -0.42 -2.34 -12.81
CA GLU A 87 0.83 -2.33 -12.04
C GLU A 87 0.56 -2.35 -10.53
N ASP A 88 -0.44 -1.61 -10.06
CA ASP A 88 -0.85 -1.60 -8.65
C ASP A 88 -1.35 -2.99 -8.21
N ARG A 89 -2.12 -3.68 -9.06
CA ARG A 89 -2.53 -5.08 -8.81
C ARG A 89 -1.35 -6.06 -8.79
N GLU A 90 -0.36 -5.85 -9.65
CA GLU A 90 0.85 -6.67 -9.68
C GLU A 90 1.67 -6.49 -8.40
N ILE A 91 1.82 -5.25 -7.93
CA ILE A 91 2.49 -4.94 -6.65
C ILE A 91 1.79 -5.68 -5.50
N ILE A 92 0.46 -5.58 -5.39
CA ILE A 92 -0.32 -6.27 -4.35
C ILE A 92 -0.11 -7.79 -4.44
N THR A 93 -0.13 -8.35 -5.65
CA THR A 93 0.06 -9.79 -5.87
C THR A 93 1.45 -10.25 -5.45
N LEU A 94 2.49 -9.47 -5.77
CA LEU A 94 3.87 -9.77 -5.38
C LEU A 94 4.07 -9.67 -3.87
N GLN A 95 3.50 -8.66 -3.22
CA GLN A 95 3.53 -8.53 -1.75
C GLN A 95 2.89 -9.75 -1.08
N ALA A 96 1.70 -10.17 -1.53
CA ALA A 96 1.05 -11.37 -1.00
C ALA A 96 1.86 -12.65 -1.25
N ALA A 97 2.56 -12.75 -2.39
CA ALA A 97 3.42 -13.88 -2.68
C ALA A 97 4.64 -13.92 -1.75
N VAL A 98 5.26 -12.77 -1.45
CA VAL A 98 6.36 -12.65 -0.50
C VAL A 98 5.92 -13.10 0.89
N GLU A 99 4.79 -12.57 1.39
CA GLU A 99 4.25 -12.94 2.72
C GLU A 99 4.01 -14.45 2.83
N ARG A 100 3.40 -15.06 1.81
CA ARG A 100 3.17 -16.51 1.78
C ARG A 100 4.48 -17.30 1.82
N LEU A 101 5.46 -16.91 1.01
CA LEU A 101 6.76 -17.59 0.96
C LEU A 101 7.53 -17.47 2.27
N GLU A 102 7.43 -16.32 2.94
CA GLU A 102 8.02 -16.13 4.27
C GLU A 102 7.36 -17.01 5.33
N ALA A 103 6.03 -17.14 5.30
CA ALA A 103 5.29 -18.03 6.17
C ALA A 103 5.67 -19.51 5.96
N GLU A 104 5.71 -19.98 4.69
CA GLU A 104 6.12 -21.35 4.36
C GLU A 104 7.56 -21.65 4.81
N LYS A 105 8.47 -20.68 4.63
CA LYS A 105 9.86 -20.80 5.09
C LYS A 105 9.92 -20.96 6.60
N ASN A 106 9.14 -20.17 7.34
CA ASN A 106 9.10 -20.23 8.79
C ASN A 106 8.53 -21.55 9.30
N GLU A 107 7.42 -22.03 8.72
CA GLU A 107 6.81 -23.31 9.06
C GLU A 107 7.78 -24.49 8.86
N ARG A 108 8.50 -24.52 7.72
CA ARG A 108 9.53 -25.54 7.46
C ARG A 108 10.67 -25.51 8.49
N ALA A 109 11.09 -24.32 8.91
CA ALA A 109 12.14 -24.17 9.93
C ALA A 109 11.67 -24.64 11.31
N GLU A 110 10.42 -24.35 11.67
CA GLU A 110 9.80 -24.82 12.91
C GLU A 110 9.67 -26.33 12.94
N ASP A 111 9.21 -26.95 11.85
CA ASP A 111 9.09 -28.41 11.74
C ASP A 111 10.46 -29.11 11.81
N GLN A 112 11.49 -28.56 11.17
CA GLN A 112 12.86 -29.06 11.30
C GLN A 112 13.34 -29.00 12.75
N SER A 113 13.16 -27.87 13.43
CA SER A 113 13.54 -27.72 14.85
C SER A 113 12.77 -28.68 15.76
N ARG A 114 11.48 -28.91 15.49
CA ARG A 114 10.66 -29.87 16.22
C ARG A 114 11.15 -31.30 16.02
N TYR A 115 11.46 -31.68 14.78
CA TYR A 115 11.98 -33.02 14.47
C TYR A 115 13.31 -33.29 15.16
N GLU A 116 14.25 -32.34 15.10
CA GLU A 116 15.55 -32.45 15.79
C GLU A 116 15.39 -32.62 17.31
N LYS A 117 14.52 -31.83 17.94
CA LYS A 117 14.25 -31.95 19.38
C LYS A 117 13.71 -33.34 19.76
N VAL A 118 12.80 -33.90 18.94
CA VAL A 118 12.25 -35.25 19.17
C VAL A 118 13.32 -36.32 18.99
N GLN A 119 14.18 -36.20 17.97
CA GLN A 119 15.29 -37.14 17.74
C GLN A 119 16.29 -37.14 18.91
N ILE A 120 16.66 -35.95 19.40
CA ILE A 120 17.54 -35.82 20.57
C ILE A 120 16.89 -36.41 21.82
N PHE A 121 15.61 -36.12 22.07
CA PHE A 121 14.91 -36.67 23.23
C PHE A 121 14.85 -38.21 23.21
N ASN A 122 14.60 -38.80 22.04
CA ASN A 122 14.56 -40.25 21.88
C ASN A 122 15.93 -40.91 22.10
N SER A 123 17.04 -40.26 21.71
CA SER A 123 18.38 -40.81 21.92
C SER A 123 18.85 -40.77 23.38
N PHE A 124 18.30 -39.87 24.21
CA PHE A 124 18.55 -39.84 25.66
C PHE A 124 17.66 -40.79 26.49
N SER A 125 16.63 -41.38 25.88
CA SER A 125 15.67 -42.27 26.57
C SER A 125 15.96 -43.78 26.39
N LEU A 126 17.02 -44.13 25.65
CA LEU A 126 17.60 -45.49 25.58
C LEU A 126 18.82 -45.60 26.50
#